data_AF-A0AA37VYF1-F1
#
_entry.id   AF-A0AA37VYF1-F1
#
_cell.length_a   1.000
_cell.length_b   1.000
_cell.length_c   1.000
_cell.angle_alpha   90.00
_cell.angle_beta   90.00
_cell.angle_gamma   90.00
#
_symmetry.space_group_name_H-M   'P 1'
#
loop_
_entity.id
_entity.type
_entity.pdbx_description
1 polymer ?
#
loop_
_entity_poly.entity_id
_entity_poly.type
_entity_poly.pdbx_seq_one_letter_code
_entity_poly.pdbx_strand_id
1 'polypeptide(L)'
;MSTARAAKLGVTPLGTVVHFGMPTSHPRHAITETEDIADALGVARRAWPDLADKPGALLRRLILEGRNAIVHSDADAVLASRQAVSETGGALTGVFGVDYLKTLREDWPE
;
A
#
# COMPACT_ATOMS: atom_id res chain seq x y z
N MET A 1 -5.94 14.91 48.57
CA MET A 1 -4.82 15.88 48.69
C MET A 1 -4.21 15.98 47.30
N SER A 2 -4.17 17.07 46.52
CA SER A 2 -4.23 18.51 46.76
C SER A 2 -4.79 19.16 45.47
N THR A 3 -6.04 19.64 45.49
CA THR A 3 -6.62 20.51 44.44
C THR A 3 -6.88 21.86 45.07
N ALA A 4 -5.82 22.63 45.30
CA ALA A 4 -5.97 23.97 45.87
C ALA A 4 -4.83 24.88 45.42
N ARG A 5 -4.69 25.08 44.11
CA ARG A 5 -3.84 26.19 43.61
C ARG A 5 -4.16 26.72 42.21
N ALA A 6 -5.39 26.54 41.72
CA ALA A 6 -5.82 27.13 40.44
C ALA A 6 -7.01 28.10 40.60
N ALA A 7 -7.31 28.56 41.81
CA ALA A 7 -8.39 29.51 42.08
C ALA A 7 -7.90 30.96 42.29
N LYS A 8 -6.67 31.30 41.85
CA LYS A 8 -6.09 32.65 42.08
C LYS A 8 -5.93 33.52 40.84
N LEU A 9 -6.39 33.08 39.67
CA LEU A 9 -6.48 33.90 38.48
C LEU A 9 -7.87 33.70 37.93
N GLY A 10 -8.72 34.73 37.97
CA GLY A 10 -10.12 34.70 37.56
C GLY A 10 -10.31 34.48 36.06
N VAL A 11 -9.80 33.37 35.55
CA VAL A 11 -9.98 32.90 34.18
C VAL A 11 -11.05 31.82 34.24
N THR A 12 -12.27 32.20 33.87
CA THR A 12 -13.31 31.24 33.51
C THR A 12 -12.80 30.47 32.29
N PRO A 13 -12.65 29.13 32.32
CA PRO A 13 -12.33 28.38 31.12
C PRO A 13 -13.55 28.44 30.19
N LEU A 14 -13.52 29.35 29.23
CA LEU A 14 -14.46 29.35 28.11
C LEU A 14 -14.11 28.14 27.22
N GLY A 15 -14.99 27.14 27.28
CA GLY A 15 -15.16 26.07 26.29
C GLY A 15 -13.91 25.54 25.60
N THR A 16 -13.29 24.50 26.16
CA THR A 16 -12.41 23.63 25.38
C THR A 16 -13.27 22.68 24.56
N VAL A 17 -13.48 22.98 23.28
CA VAL A 17 -13.97 22.00 22.32
C VAL A 17 -13.01 21.92 21.15
N VAL A 18 -12.00 21.05 21.27
CA VAL A 18 -11.35 20.47 20.10
C VAL A 18 -10.93 19.02 20.42
N HIS A 19 -11.69 18.06 19.91
CA HIS A 19 -11.15 16.74 19.57
C HIS A 19 -11.67 16.36 18.17
N PHE A 20 -10.89 16.71 17.15
CA PHE A 20 -11.00 16.22 15.76
C PHE A 20 -10.65 14.72 15.65
N GLY A 21 -11.18 13.89 16.55
CA GLY A 21 -10.90 12.47 16.61
C GLY A 21 -12.18 11.72 16.93
N MET A 22 -13.04 11.52 15.93
CA MET A 22 -14.04 10.45 16.01
C MET A 22 -13.27 9.12 15.96
N PRO A 23 -13.48 8.19 16.91
CA PRO A 23 -12.83 6.89 16.91
C PRO A 23 -13.53 5.99 15.88
N THR A 24 -13.35 6.26 14.59
CA THR A 24 -13.52 5.22 13.59
C THR A 24 -12.25 4.39 13.59
N SER A 25 -12.34 3.06 13.71
CA SER A 25 -11.17 2.17 13.73
C SER A 25 -10.26 2.33 12.50
N HIS A 26 -10.77 2.94 11.43
CA HIS A 26 -10.01 3.30 10.24
C HIS A 26 -9.91 4.81 10.04
N PRO A 27 -8.73 5.32 9.61
CA PRO A 27 -8.56 6.70 9.19
C PRO A 27 -9.51 7.08 8.05
N ARG A 28 -9.90 8.35 8.00
CA ARG A 28 -10.67 8.92 6.88
C ARG A 28 -9.70 9.53 5.88
N HIS A 29 -9.83 9.15 4.61
CA HIS A 29 -9.10 9.75 3.50
C HIS A 29 -10.07 10.61 2.71
N ALA A 30 -9.97 11.94 2.87
CA ALA A 30 -10.75 12.87 2.08
C ALA A 30 -10.17 12.94 0.66
N ILE A 31 -11.03 12.79 -0.35
CA ILE A 31 -10.65 12.89 -1.75
C ILE A 31 -11.53 13.97 -2.37
N THR A 32 -10.89 14.97 -3.00
CA THR A 32 -11.57 15.97 -3.81
C THR A 32 -11.73 15.43 -5.21
N GLU A 33 -12.93 15.50 -5.78
CA GLU A 33 -13.17 15.09 -7.17
C GLU A 33 -12.46 16.06 -8.12
N THR A 34 -11.52 15.53 -8.89
CA THR A 34 -10.86 16.18 -10.03
C THR A 34 -11.44 15.63 -11.33
N GLU A 35 -11.11 16.23 -12.48
CA GLU A 35 -11.53 15.73 -13.80
C GLU A 35 -11.14 14.26 -14.00
N ASP A 36 -9.90 13.89 -13.68
CA ASP A 36 -9.42 12.50 -13.75
C ASP A 36 -10.27 11.53 -12.89
N ILE A 37 -10.69 11.98 -11.70
CA ILE A 37 -11.53 11.19 -10.81
C ILE A 37 -12.95 11.08 -11.36
N ALA A 38 -13.49 12.15 -11.93
CA ALA A 38 -14.80 12.15 -12.57
C ALA A 38 -14.84 11.18 -13.77
N ASP A 39 -13.77 11.16 -14.58
CA ASP A 39 -13.60 10.24 -15.70
C ASP A 39 -13.48 8.79 -15.23
N ALA A 40 -12.66 8.52 -14.22
CA ALA A 40 -12.52 7.21 -13.61
C ALA A 40 -13.86 6.70 -13.04
N LEU A 41 -14.62 7.59 -12.39
CA LEU A 41 -15.98 7.27 -11.95
C LEU A 41 -16.91 7.00 -13.14
N GLY A 42 -16.79 7.75 -14.23
CA GLY A 42 -17.53 7.49 -15.47
C GLY A 42 -17.30 6.08 -16.03
N VAL A 43 -16.04 5.61 -16.03
CA VAL A 43 -15.70 4.23 -16.39
C VAL A 43 -16.30 3.25 -15.38
N ALA A 44 -16.16 3.52 -14.09
CA ALA A 44 -16.68 2.67 -13.02
C ALA A 44 -18.20 2.49 -13.07
N ARG A 45 -18.97 3.55 -13.39
CA ARG A 45 -20.43 3.47 -13.55
C ARG A 45 -20.83 2.52 -14.69
N ARG A 46 -20.07 2.51 -15.79
CA ARG A 46 -20.32 1.57 -16.90
C ARG A 46 -19.97 0.13 -16.54
N ALA A 47 -18.91 -0.07 -15.77
CA ALA A 47 -18.48 -1.39 -15.31
C ALA A 47 -19.38 -1.96 -14.19
N TRP A 48 -19.91 -1.09 -13.32
CA TRP A 48 -20.77 -1.46 -12.20
C TRP A 48 -22.04 -0.59 -12.15
N PRO A 49 -23.03 -0.86 -13.03
CA PRO A 49 -24.27 -0.09 -13.10
C PRO A 49 -25.05 -0.06 -11.78
N ASP A 50 -25.03 -1.15 -11.00
CA ASP A 50 -25.73 -1.25 -9.70
C ASP A 50 -25.21 -0.26 -8.64
N LEU A 51 -24.03 0.30 -8.87
CA LEU A 51 -23.38 1.28 -8.00
C LEU A 51 -23.32 2.67 -8.63
N ALA A 52 -23.97 2.91 -9.77
CA ALA A 52 -23.79 4.12 -10.56
C ALA A 52 -24.06 5.42 -9.79
N ASP A 53 -25.07 5.39 -8.91
CA ASP A 53 -25.50 6.53 -8.08
C ASP A 53 -24.75 6.64 -6.75
N LYS A 54 -23.73 5.79 -6.53
CA LYS A 54 -23.00 5.66 -5.26
C LYS A 54 -21.50 5.91 -5.48
N PRO A 55 -21.05 7.17 -5.66
CA PRO A 55 -19.66 7.50 -5.99
C PRO A 55 -18.66 6.97 -4.94
N GLY A 56 -18.98 7.04 -3.65
CA GLY A 56 -18.12 6.46 -2.60
C GLY A 56 -17.97 4.94 -2.69
N ALA A 57 -19.01 4.22 -3.11
CA ALA A 57 -18.95 2.78 -3.32
C ALA A 57 -18.12 2.42 -4.56
N LEU A 58 -18.23 3.22 -5.63
CA LEU A 58 -17.41 3.11 -6.84
C LEU A 58 -15.94 3.37 -6.54
N LEU A 59 -15.60 4.43 -5.82
CA LEU A 59 -14.22 4.71 -5.39
C LEU A 59 -13.63 3.55 -4.60
N ARG A 60 -14.40 3.02 -3.62
CA ARG A 60 -13.97 1.84 -2.88
C ARG A 60 -13.71 0.65 -3.80
N ARG A 61 -14.60 0.40 -4.78
CA ARG A 61 -14.43 -0.72 -5.71
C ARG A 61 -13.20 -0.53 -6.59
N LEU A 62 -13.01 0.66 -7.15
CA LEU A 62 -11.83 1.01 -7.95
C LEU A 62 -10.53 0.80 -7.18
N ILE A 63 -10.45 1.22 -5.91
CA ILE A 63 -9.27 1.00 -5.07
C ILE A 63 -8.97 -0.49 -4.88
N LEU A 64 -10.01 -1.30 -4.66
CA LEU A 64 -9.83 -2.74 -4.48
C LEU A 64 -9.42 -3.44 -5.78
N GLU A 65 -9.98 -3.05 -6.92
CA GLU A 65 -9.56 -3.58 -8.23
C GLU A 65 -8.13 -3.13 -8.58
N GLY A 66 -7.79 -1.87 -8.31
CA GLY A 66 -6.43 -1.34 -8.52
C GLY A 66 -5.39 -2.10 -7.69
N ARG A 67 -5.70 -2.38 -6.40
CA ARG A 67 -4.85 -3.24 -5.56
C ARG A 67 -4.67 -4.63 -6.18
N ASN A 68 -5.76 -5.25 -6.64
CA ASN A 68 -5.67 -6.57 -7.24
C ASN A 68 -4.81 -6.54 -8.50
N ALA A 69 -4.96 -5.54 -9.37
CA ALA A 69 -4.14 -5.38 -10.57
C ALA A 69 -2.64 -5.26 -10.25
N ILE A 70 -2.27 -4.47 -9.22
CA ILE A 70 -0.88 -4.34 -8.77
C ILE A 70 -0.34 -5.69 -8.28
N VAL A 71 -1.09 -6.40 -7.42
CA VAL A 71 -0.67 -7.70 -6.88
C VAL A 71 -0.46 -8.74 -7.99
N HIS A 72 -1.32 -8.76 -9.01
CA HIS A 72 -1.15 -9.68 -10.15
C HIS A 72 0.08 -9.30 -10.97
N SER A 73 0.30 -8.01 -11.24
CA SER A 73 1.51 -7.54 -11.94
C SER A 73 2.80 -7.92 -11.21
N ASP A 74 2.83 -7.81 -9.89
CA ASP A 74 3.99 -8.20 -9.09
C ASP A 74 4.22 -9.71 -9.13
N ALA A 75 3.14 -10.51 -9.08
CA ALA A 75 3.22 -11.96 -9.21
C ALA A 75 3.77 -12.37 -10.58
N ASP A 76 3.31 -11.75 -11.65
CA ASP A 76 3.77 -11.99 -13.02
C ASP A 76 5.25 -11.63 -13.18
N ALA A 77 5.69 -10.51 -12.61
CA ALA A 77 7.09 -10.11 -12.60
C ALA A 77 7.99 -11.12 -11.85
N VAL A 78 7.52 -11.64 -10.71
CA VAL A 78 8.24 -12.68 -9.95
C VAL A 78 8.31 -13.99 -10.72
N LEU A 79 7.22 -14.39 -11.40
CA LEU A 79 7.20 -15.59 -12.25
C LEU A 79 8.14 -15.45 -13.44
N ALA A 80 8.13 -14.31 -14.13
CA ALA A 80 9.03 -14.02 -15.23
C ALA A 80 10.51 -14.06 -14.78
N SER A 81 10.82 -13.49 -13.61
CA SER A 81 12.16 -13.55 -13.03
C SER A 81 12.59 -15.00 -12.72
N ARG A 82 11.71 -15.81 -12.11
CA ARG A 82 11.98 -17.22 -11.83
C ARG A 82 12.16 -18.05 -13.10
N GLN A 83 11.37 -17.77 -14.13
CA GLN A 83 11.50 -18.43 -15.42
C GLN A 83 12.84 -18.11 -16.08
N ALA A 84 13.26 -16.84 -16.09
CA ALA A 84 14.56 -16.44 -16.60
C ALA A 84 15.72 -17.11 -15.84
N VAL A 85 15.63 -17.22 -14.51
CA VAL A 85 16.62 -17.97 -13.69
C VAL A 85 16.60 -19.46 -14.01
N SER A 86 15.44 -20.06 -14.24
CA SER A 86 15.34 -21.48 -14.60
C SER A 86 15.87 -21.76 -16.02
N GLU A 87 15.64 -20.87 -16.97
CA GLU A 87 16.11 -21.01 -18.36
C GLU A 87 17.63 -20.82 -18.47
N THR A 88 18.18 -19.89 -17.70
CA THR A 88 19.64 -19.67 -17.63
C THR A 88 20.33 -20.63 -16.68
N GLY A 89 19.59 -21.20 -15.74
CA GLY A 89 20.03 -22.17 -14.75
C GLY A 89 20.53 -23.45 -15.40
N GLY A 90 21.85 -23.58 -15.46
CA GLY A 90 22.51 -24.74 -16.05
C GLY A 90 22.89 -24.60 -17.52
N ALA A 91 22.66 -23.44 -18.15
CA ALA A 91 23.21 -23.12 -19.47
C ALA A 91 24.74 -23.14 -19.51
N LEU A 92 25.40 -22.99 -18.35
CA LEU A 92 26.85 -23.07 -18.17
C LEU A 92 27.31 -24.38 -17.48
N THR A 93 26.42 -25.37 -17.35
CA THR A 93 26.80 -26.68 -16.80
C THR A 93 27.86 -27.31 -17.69
N GLY A 94 29.06 -27.53 -17.14
CA GLY A 94 30.22 -28.07 -17.86
C GLY A 94 31.27 -27.05 -18.29
N VAL A 95 31.00 -25.74 -18.15
CA VAL A 95 32.02 -24.69 -18.37
C VAL A 95 32.98 -24.59 -17.18
N PHE A 96 32.46 -24.83 -15.98
CA PHE A 96 33.24 -24.76 -14.75
C PHE A 96 33.81 -26.14 -14.40
N GLY A 97 35.12 -26.20 -14.16
CA GLY A 97 35.82 -27.42 -13.80
C GLY A 97 35.37 -27.99 -12.45
N VAL A 98 35.63 -29.28 -12.23
CA VAL A 98 35.23 -30.03 -11.02
C VAL A 98 35.64 -29.33 -9.71
N ASP A 99 36.80 -28.68 -9.68
CA ASP A 99 37.33 -28.02 -8.48
C ASP A 99 37.01 -26.53 -8.40
N TYR A 100 36.27 -25.96 -9.36
CA TYR A 100 36.03 -24.52 -9.46
C TYR A 100 35.35 -23.92 -8.21
N LEU A 101 34.37 -24.64 -7.64
CA LEU A 101 33.67 -24.18 -6.42
C LEU A 101 34.56 -24.26 -5.17
N LYS A 102 35.57 -25.14 -5.16
CA LYS A 102 36.52 -25.26 -4.06
C LYS A 102 37.49 -24.09 -4.08
N THR A 103 38.08 -23.79 -5.23
CA THR A 103 38.98 -22.65 -5.41
C THR A 103 38.28 -21.32 -5.11
N LEU A 104 37.00 -21.19 -5.45
CA LEU A 104 36.24 -19.95 -5.20
C LEU A 104 35.90 -19.72 -3.72
N ARG A 105 35.76 -20.78 -2.92
CA ARG A 105 35.52 -20.68 -1.47
C ARG A 105 36.80 -20.39 -0.69
N GLU A 106 37.94 -20.85 -1.19
CA GLU A 106 39.25 -20.57 -0.58
C GLU A 106 39.62 -19.08 -0.68
N ASP A 107 39.07 -18.35 -1.66
CA ASP A 107 39.31 -16.91 -1.88
C ASP A 107 38.47 -15.97 -0.99
N TRP A 108 37.51 -16.49 -0.21
CA TRP A 108 36.68 -15.66 0.66
C TRP A 108 37.19 -15.69 2.11
N PRO A 109 37.64 -14.56 2.69
CA PRO A 109 37.99 -14.52 4.11
C PRO A 109 36.74 -14.62 4.99
N GLU A 110 36.91 -15.27 6.15
CA GLU A 110 35.88 -15.54 7.18
C GLU A 110 35.01 -14.31 7.52
#